data_AF-A0A351PDE8-F1
#
_entry.id   AF-A0A351PDE8-F1
#
_cell.length_a   1.000
_cell.length_b   1.000
_cell.length_c   1.000
_cell.angle_alpha   90.00
_cell.angle_beta   90.00
_cell.angle_gamma   90.00
#
_symmetry.space_group_name_H-M   'P 1'
#
loop_
_entity.id
_entity.type
_entity.pdbx_description
1 polymer ?
#
loop_
_entity_poly.entity_id
_entity_poly.type
_entity_poly.pdbx_seq_one_letter_code
_entity_poly.pdbx_strand_id
1 'polypeptide(L)'
;MAIMVVILLTMLFMLGALVFTTGSSMVLDNGSYYLGITIPRNYRNEEAVKAIAAEYKKSWRGISLIGLVTCFMILFFYDYVSIQMVYIMVWFFALMYVYQQNLKKYGWKLYNWKITQEWYNSEENSGKLRRIDTAVTVNKDRMPVSAYWGIITIVGVAFCVFRYITAGFSVVSFSFAMCAVVFLVTYFVIAKSRTKVYCDDSNVNMKINKCVRFEWSRCMMLHSGMAAFTAVMLLMSGEMEALFGIDSNAALGMSIAVTIMLGSLGSMMTLFITYDNIRKVKNQAASVNYYDDGDIYYLMGKKNPNAPGVHEKRVGIGFELNAGSKVDLIVIAVTMLFVIGLAIFLLKYDLADVALNISADDGGRRVAKVEAAGDSSTFYLDEITDVELLDELPDMSKKVGYDGTVYYIGCFNVSGYGNCDTYVCLRTDMAVVVKTKDRTYVFNDETADGTRQMYESLR
;
A
#
# COMPACT_ATOMS: atom_id res chain seq x y z
N MET A 1 12.74 7.90 16.69
CA MET A 1 11.49 7.44 17.37
C MET A 1 10.22 7.67 16.56
N ALA A 2 9.89 8.88 16.07
CA ALA A 2 8.62 9.15 15.37
C ALA A 2 8.39 8.25 14.14
N ILE A 3 9.43 8.03 13.31
CA ILE A 3 9.38 7.14 12.14
C ILE A 3 8.96 5.71 12.54
N MET A 4 9.47 5.19 13.65
CA MET A 4 9.14 3.84 14.11
C MET A 4 7.71 3.71 14.63
N VAL A 5 7.16 4.77 15.23
CA VAL A 5 5.73 4.82 15.57
C VAL A 5 4.88 4.73 14.31
N VAL A 6 5.24 5.47 13.26
CA VAL A 6 4.53 5.42 11.97
C VAL A 6 4.62 4.03 11.33
N ILE A 7 5.81 3.40 11.33
CA ILE A 7 6.00 2.04 10.82
C ILE A 7 5.11 1.04 11.59
N LEU A 8 5.13 1.08 12.93
CA LEU A 8 4.30 0.21 13.75
C LEU A 8 2.81 0.41 13.51
N LEU A 9 2.33 1.66 13.46
CA LEU A 9 0.93 1.95 13.15
C LEU A 9 0.53 1.42 11.78
N THR A 10 1.42 1.52 10.79
CA THR A 10 1.22 0.98 9.45
C THR A 10 1.12 -0.55 9.48
N MET A 11 2.03 -1.22 10.19
CA MET A 11 1.99 -2.68 10.36
C MET A 11 0.74 -3.17 11.09
N LEU A 12 0.32 -2.47 12.15
CA LEU A 12 -0.91 -2.77 12.89
C LEU A 12 -2.14 -2.58 12.01
N PHE A 13 -2.17 -1.53 11.18
CA PHE A 13 -3.23 -1.33 10.20
C PHE A 13 -3.27 -2.46 9.16
N MET A 14 -2.11 -2.85 8.62
CA MET A 14 -1.99 -3.98 7.70
C MET A 14 -2.50 -5.29 8.32
N LEU A 15 -2.13 -5.58 9.57
CA LEU A 15 -2.66 -6.73 10.31
C LEU A 15 -4.16 -6.62 10.48
N GLY A 16 -4.67 -5.47 10.93
CA GLY A 16 -6.09 -5.22 11.11
C GLY A 16 -6.89 -5.47 9.84
N ALA A 17 -6.37 -5.03 8.69
CA ALA A 17 -6.99 -5.27 7.38
C ALA A 17 -7.03 -6.77 7.03
N LEU A 18 -5.95 -7.52 7.27
CA LEU A 18 -5.92 -8.98 7.05
C LEU A 18 -6.87 -9.72 7.98
N VAL A 19 -6.85 -9.38 9.26
CA VAL A 19 -7.72 -9.94 10.31
C VAL A 19 -9.19 -9.70 9.96
N PHE A 20 -9.55 -8.48 9.59
CA PHE A 20 -10.89 -8.11 9.16
C PHE A 20 -11.32 -8.88 7.89
N THR A 21 -10.47 -8.88 6.86
CA THR A 21 -10.78 -9.51 5.58
C THR A 21 -10.99 -11.02 5.74
N THR A 22 -10.08 -11.70 6.43
CA THR A 22 -10.14 -13.16 6.62
C THR A 22 -11.18 -13.56 7.67
N GLY A 23 -11.42 -12.72 8.67
CA GLY A 23 -12.47 -12.90 9.67
C GLY A 23 -13.87 -12.75 9.06
N SER A 24 -14.02 -11.87 8.07
CA SER A 24 -15.29 -11.68 7.35
C SER A 24 -15.80 -12.97 6.71
N SER A 25 -14.92 -13.91 6.32
CA SER A 25 -15.33 -15.20 5.75
C SER A 25 -16.31 -16.02 6.62
N MET A 26 -16.35 -15.76 7.94
CA MET A 26 -17.28 -16.37 8.91
C MET A 26 -18.57 -15.57 9.12
N VAL A 27 -18.54 -14.26 8.82
CA VAL A 27 -19.59 -13.28 9.15
C VAL A 27 -20.46 -12.97 7.92
N LEU A 28 -19.99 -13.30 6.73
CA LEU A 28 -20.66 -12.90 5.50
C LEU A 28 -21.92 -13.72 5.21
N ASP A 29 -23.03 -13.07 5.54
CA ASP A 29 -24.39 -13.34 5.09
C ASP A 29 -24.64 -13.00 3.62
N ASN A 30 -23.60 -12.71 2.80
CA ASN A 30 -23.72 -12.57 1.34
C ASN A 30 -24.22 -13.90 0.77
N GLY A 31 -25.53 -14.13 0.86
CA GLY A 31 -26.12 -15.46 1.03
C GLY A 31 -25.72 -16.37 -0.12
N SER A 32 -24.74 -17.25 0.11
CA SER A 32 -23.79 -17.68 -0.94
C SER A 32 -22.54 -18.27 -0.30
N TYR A 33 -21.53 -17.45 -0.07
CA TYR A 33 -20.24 -17.96 0.39
C TYR A 33 -20.16 -18.04 1.92
N TYR A 34 -19.69 -19.17 2.43
CA TYR A 34 -19.34 -19.39 3.82
C TYR A 34 -17.96 -20.03 3.84
N LEU A 35 -16.98 -19.39 4.49
CA LEU A 35 -15.56 -19.78 4.41
C LEU A 35 -15.03 -19.90 2.96
N GLY A 36 -15.58 -19.09 2.04
CA GLY A 36 -15.23 -19.11 0.61
C GLY A 36 -15.91 -20.20 -0.23
N ILE A 37 -16.74 -21.05 0.37
CA ILE A 37 -17.48 -22.15 -0.29
C ILE A 37 -18.95 -21.79 -0.43
N THR A 38 -19.59 -22.20 -1.52
CA THR A 38 -21.00 -21.92 -1.77
C THR A 38 -21.88 -22.83 -0.91
N ILE A 39 -22.37 -22.31 0.22
CA ILE A 39 -23.27 -22.98 1.18
C ILE A 39 -24.55 -22.15 1.37
N PRO A 40 -25.71 -22.67 0.93
CA PRO A 40 -27.00 -21.99 1.10
C PRO A 40 -27.29 -21.71 2.57
N ARG A 41 -28.01 -20.61 2.84
CA ARG A 41 -28.25 -20.11 4.20
C ARG A 41 -28.91 -21.15 5.12
N ASN A 42 -29.82 -21.95 4.58
CA ASN A 42 -30.60 -22.95 5.32
C ASN A 42 -29.72 -24.04 5.95
N TYR A 43 -28.59 -24.38 5.31
CA TYR A 43 -27.68 -25.44 5.75
C TYR A 43 -26.52 -24.93 6.62
N ARG A 44 -26.36 -23.61 6.77
CA ARG A 44 -25.26 -23.03 7.59
C ARG A 44 -25.39 -23.31 9.08
N ASN A 45 -26.61 -23.61 9.53
CA ASN A 45 -26.90 -23.85 10.95
C ASN A 45 -26.70 -25.30 11.38
N GLU A 46 -26.39 -26.20 10.44
CA GLU A 46 -26.07 -27.58 10.72
C GLU A 46 -24.85 -27.71 11.63
N GLU A 47 -24.86 -28.73 12.47
CA GLU A 47 -23.85 -28.95 13.49
C GLU A 47 -22.44 -29.12 12.89
N ALA A 48 -22.34 -29.88 11.79
CA ALA A 48 -21.09 -30.08 11.07
C ALA A 48 -20.49 -28.76 10.54
N VAL A 49 -21.32 -27.87 9.99
CA VAL A 49 -20.89 -26.58 9.46
C VAL A 49 -20.44 -25.65 10.58
N LYS A 50 -21.17 -25.63 11.71
CA LYS A 50 -20.80 -24.86 12.91
C LYS A 50 -19.48 -25.34 13.51
N ALA A 51 -19.25 -26.65 13.56
CA ALA A 51 -18.01 -27.24 14.06
C ALA A 51 -16.80 -26.79 13.22
N ILE A 52 -16.90 -26.88 11.89
CA ILE A 52 -15.86 -26.43 10.95
C ILE A 52 -15.56 -24.94 11.14
N ALA A 53 -16.61 -24.11 11.27
CA ALA A 53 -16.45 -22.68 11.49
C ALA A 53 -15.81 -22.33 12.84
N ALA A 54 -16.16 -23.06 13.90
CA ALA A 54 -15.55 -22.88 15.22
C ALA A 54 -14.06 -23.23 15.21
N GLU A 55 -13.68 -24.32 14.53
CA GLU A 55 -12.27 -24.67 14.35
C GLU A 55 -11.51 -23.61 13.55
N TYR A 56 -12.08 -23.12 12.44
CA TYR A 56 -11.49 -22.04 11.67
C TYR A 56 -11.30 -20.78 12.53
N LYS A 57 -12.31 -20.38 13.30
CA LYS A 57 -12.26 -19.22 14.21
C LYS A 57 -11.14 -19.35 15.23
N LYS A 58 -10.95 -20.54 15.81
CA LYS A 58 -9.87 -20.81 16.77
C LYS A 58 -8.50 -20.67 16.09
N SER A 59 -8.31 -21.27 14.92
CA SER A 59 -7.05 -21.19 14.17
C SER A 59 -6.76 -19.76 13.69
N TRP A 60 -7.78 -19.05 13.18
CA TRP A 60 -7.71 -17.65 12.78
C TRP A 60 -7.25 -16.74 13.93
N ARG A 61 -7.82 -16.90 15.14
CA ARG A 61 -7.38 -16.15 16.33
C ARG A 61 -5.91 -16.42 16.67
N GLY A 62 -5.47 -17.67 16.57
CA GLY A 62 -4.08 -18.05 16.80
C GLY A 62 -3.13 -17.37 15.81
N ILE A 63 -3.46 -17.39 14.51
CA ILE A 63 -2.68 -16.71 13.47
C ILE A 63 -2.63 -15.20 13.73
N SER A 64 -3.76 -14.58 14.07
CA SER A 64 -3.83 -13.15 14.40
C SER A 64 -2.97 -12.78 15.60
N LEU A 65 -2.95 -13.60 16.64
CA LEU A 65 -2.11 -13.37 17.83
C LEU A 65 -0.62 -13.51 17.49
N ILE A 66 -0.24 -14.53 16.72
CA ILE A 66 1.14 -14.69 16.24
C ILE A 66 1.54 -13.50 15.37
N GLY A 67 0.67 -13.05 14.47
CA GLY A 67 0.87 -11.86 13.65
C GLY A 67 1.09 -10.62 14.51
N LEU A 68 0.29 -10.42 15.57
CA LEU A 68 0.45 -9.31 16.50
C LEU A 68 1.79 -9.37 17.26
N VAL A 69 2.17 -10.53 17.80
CA VAL A 69 3.44 -10.69 18.52
C VAL A 69 4.63 -10.45 17.59
N THR A 70 4.59 -11.02 16.38
CA THR A 70 5.65 -10.83 15.38
C THR A 70 5.69 -9.39 14.84
N CYS A 71 4.57 -8.65 14.83
CA CYS A 71 4.55 -7.24 14.48
C CYS A 71 5.53 -6.41 15.32
N PHE A 72 5.62 -6.68 16.64
CA PHE A 72 6.50 -5.94 17.54
C PHE A 72 7.98 -6.31 17.42
N MET A 73 8.32 -7.42 16.76
CA MET A 73 9.72 -7.82 16.57
C MET A 73 10.49 -6.88 15.63
N ILE A 74 9.79 -6.03 14.87
CA ILE A 74 10.40 -4.96 14.08
C ILE A 74 11.26 -4.01 14.94
N LEU A 75 10.94 -3.89 16.24
CA LEU A 75 11.69 -3.07 17.19
C LEU A 75 13.13 -3.55 17.39
N PHE A 76 13.42 -4.84 17.18
CA PHE A 76 14.79 -5.35 17.24
C PHE A 76 15.65 -4.86 16.08
N PHE A 77 15.04 -4.39 14.99
CA PHE A 77 15.73 -3.90 13.81
C PHE A 77 15.71 -2.36 13.74
N TYR A 78 15.51 -1.66 14.86
CA TYR A 78 15.34 -0.19 14.94
C TYR A 78 16.40 0.62 14.17
N ASP A 79 17.65 0.16 14.18
CA ASP A 79 18.78 0.84 13.54
C ASP A 79 19.00 0.47 12.06
N TYR A 80 18.30 -0.55 11.55
CA TYR A 80 18.58 -1.15 10.24
C TYR A 80 17.41 -0.98 9.28
N VAL A 81 17.39 0.11 8.52
CA VAL A 81 16.28 0.44 7.61
C VAL A 81 16.13 -0.60 6.50
N SER A 82 17.22 -1.19 6.00
CA SER A 82 17.13 -2.21 4.95
C SER A 82 16.48 -3.49 5.49
N ILE A 83 16.86 -3.90 6.70
CA ILE A 83 16.31 -5.10 7.37
C ILE A 83 14.84 -4.86 7.73
N GLN A 84 14.48 -3.67 8.21
CA GLN A 84 13.08 -3.31 8.48
C GLN A 84 12.21 -3.49 7.23
N MET A 85 12.66 -2.99 6.07
CA MET A 85 11.90 -3.10 4.82
C MET A 85 11.70 -4.55 4.39
N VAL A 86 12.75 -5.39 4.47
CA VAL A 86 12.62 -6.83 4.19
C VAL A 86 11.66 -7.48 5.19
N TYR A 87 11.81 -7.17 6.47
CA TYR A 87 10.98 -7.75 7.53
C TYR A 87 9.50 -7.44 7.32
N ILE A 88 9.14 -6.17 7.12
CA ILE A 88 7.74 -5.74 6.94
C ILE A 88 7.10 -6.50 5.78
N MET A 89 7.80 -6.61 4.65
CA MET A 89 7.30 -7.27 3.45
C MET A 89 7.18 -8.79 3.65
N VAL A 90 8.23 -9.43 4.15
CA VAL A 90 8.22 -10.88 4.41
C VAL A 90 7.14 -11.22 5.43
N TRP A 91 7.04 -10.46 6.51
CA TRP A 91 6.01 -10.62 7.55
C TRP A 91 4.60 -10.50 6.96
N PHE A 92 4.33 -9.47 6.16
CA PHE A 92 3.01 -9.26 5.56
C PHE A 92 2.63 -10.37 4.57
N PHE A 93 3.51 -10.71 3.63
CA PHE A 93 3.25 -11.76 2.64
C PHE A 93 3.18 -13.15 3.28
N ALA A 94 4.01 -13.45 4.27
CA ALA A 94 3.94 -14.70 5.01
C ALA A 94 2.62 -14.82 5.76
N LEU A 95 2.16 -13.77 6.45
CA LEU A 95 0.85 -13.76 7.11
C LEU A 95 -0.28 -13.93 6.11
N MET A 96 -0.27 -13.20 4.99
CA MET A 96 -1.24 -13.36 3.91
C MET A 96 -1.32 -14.81 3.45
N TYR A 97 -0.17 -15.44 3.17
CA TYR A 97 -0.10 -16.83 2.75
C TYR A 97 -0.67 -17.77 3.82
N VAL A 98 -0.28 -17.62 5.09
CA VAL A 98 -0.76 -18.44 6.20
C VAL A 98 -2.29 -18.31 6.36
N TYR A 99 -2.84 -17.10 6.30
CA TYR A 99 -4.29 -16.89 6.34
C TYR A 99 -5.00 -17.55 5.16
N GLN A 100 -4.46 -17.43 3.95
CA GLN A 100 -5.03 -18.08 2.76
C GLN A 100 -5.00 -19.61 2.86
N GLN A 101 -3.88 -20.20 3.30
CA GLN A 101 -3.79 -21.65 3.51
C GLN A 101 -4.76 -22.11 4.59
N ASN A 102 -4.92 -21.33 5.65
CA ASN A 102 -5.89 -21.62 6.70
C ASN A 102 -7.32 -21.62 6.14
N LEU A 103 -7.71 -20.57 5.41
CA LEU A 103 -9.02 -20.49 4.76
C LEU A 103 -9.24 -21.67 3.80
N LYS A 104 -8.23 -22.02 3.00
CA LYS A 104 -8.27 -23.15 2.07
C LYS A 104 -8.44 -24.50 2.78
N LYS A 105 -7.74 -24.72 3.90
CA LYS A 105 -7.86 -25.95 4.72
C LYS A 105 -9.30 -26.16 5.17
N TYR A 106 -9.91 -25.13 5.75
CA TYR A 106 -11.30 -25.23 6.24
C TYR A 106 -12.33 -25.18 5.12
N GLY A 107 -12.03 -24.50 4.01
CA GLY A 107 -12.80 -24.56 2.78
C GLY A 107 -12.86 -25.98 2.19
N TRP A 108 -11.74 -26.72 2.18
CA TRP A 108 -11.74 -28.14 1.77
C TRP A 108 -12.57 -29.02 2.68
N LYS A 109 -12.51 -28.83 4.02
CA LYS A 109 -13.39 -29.56 4.95
C LYS A 109 -14.86 -29.32 4.64
N LEU A 110 -15.22 -28.06 4.43
CA LEU A 110 -16.60 -27.66 4.14
C LEU A 110 -17.07 -28.16 2.77
N TYR A 111 -16.19 -28.16 1.76
CA TYR A 111 -16.48 -28.71 0.44
C TYR A 111 -16.66 -30.23 0.48
N ASN A 112 -15.81 -30.96 1.20
CA ASN A 112 -15.94 -32.41 1.36
C ASN A 112 -17.25 -32.79 2.06
N TRP A 113 -17.69 -31.99 3.04
CA TRP A 113 -19.01 -32.16 3.64
C TRP A 113 -20.15 -31.82 2.67
N LYS A 114 -20.01 -30.76 1.86
CA LYS A 114 -21.00 -30.34 0.87
C LYS A 114 -21.30 -31.41 -0.17
N ILE A 115 -20.28 -32.07 -0.71
CA ILE A 115 -20.45 -33.08 -1.77
C ILE A 115 -21.13 -34.37 -1.31
N THR A 116 -21.24 -34.61 0.00
CA THR A 116 -21.97 -35.77 0.54
C THR A 116 -23.45 -35.48 0.75
N GLN A 117 -23.91 -34.24 0.56
CA GLN A 117 -25.30 -33.85 0.84
C GLN A 117 -26.22 -34.11 -0.35
N GLU A 118 -27.43 -34.60 -0.08
CA GLU A 118 -28.44 -34.89 -1.11
C GLU A 118 -28.90 -33.63 -1.85
N TRP A 119 -29.01 -32.49 -1.15
CA TRP A 119 -29.42 -31.21 -1.76
C TRP A 119 -28.42 -30.71 -2.80
N TYR A 120 -27.16 -31.14 -2.72
CA TYR A 120 -26.12 -30.83 -3.70
C TYR A 120 -26.14 -31.81 -4.87
N ASN A 121 -26.41 -33.09 -4.61
CA ASN A 121 -26.39 -34.17 -5.60
C ASN A 121 -27.73 -34.39 -6.33
N SER A 122 -28.80 -33.65 -6.01
CA SER A 122 -30.10 -33.79 -6.66
C SER A 122 -30.08 -33.33 -8.12
N GLU A 123 -30.83 -34.01 -9.00
CA GLU A 123 -30.86 -33.71 -10.44
C GLU A 123 -31.31 -32.28 -10.76
N GLU A 124 -32.21 -31.69 -9.96
CA GLU A 124 -32.66 -30.29 -10.06
C GLU A 124 -31.58 -29.25 -9.74
N ASN A 125 -30.60 -29.58 -8.90
CA ASN A 125 -29.51 -28.70 -8.47
C ASN A 125 -28.14 -29.11 -9.04
N SER A 126 -28.09 -30.16 -9.87
CA SER A 126 -26.87 -30.64 -10.47
C SER A 126 -26.19 -29.50 -11.25
N GLY A 127 -25.03 -29.06 -10.74
CA GLY A 127 -24.31 -27.82 -11.09
C GLY A 127 -23.75 -27.73 -12.52
N LYS A 128 -24.43 -28.32 -13.50
CA LYS A 128 -24.10 -28.28 -14.93
C LYS A 128 -25.03 -27.38 -15.74
N LEU A 129 -26.12 -26.87 -15.18
CA LEU A 129 -27.07 -26.02 -15.92
C LEU A 129 -26.57 -24.56 -15.96
N ARG A 130 -25.98 -24.16 -17.09
CA ARG A 130 -25.56 -22.78 -17.32
C ARG A 130 -26.76 -21.92 -17.72
N ARG A 131 -27.34 -21.21 -16.75
CA ARG A 131 -28.39 -20.21 -17.03
C ARG A 131 -27.78 -18.87 -17.37
N ILE A 132 -28.24 -18.28 -18.47
CA ILE A 132 -27.93 -16.91 -18.87
C ILE A 132 -29.24 -16.14 -18.88
N ASP A 133 -29.34 -15.13 -18.03
CA ASP A 133 -30.45 -14.20 -18.07
C ASP A 133 -30.20 -13.16 -19.17
N THR A 134 -30.91 -13.32 -20.28
CA THR A 134 -30.79 -12.43 -21.44
C THR A 134 -31.31 -11.03 -21.15
N ALA A 135 -32.36 -10.88 -20.33
CA ALA A 135 -32.91 -9.57 -19.97
C ALA A 135 -31.90 -8.74 -19.17
N VAL A 136 -31.23 -9.37 -18.19
CA VAL A 136 -30.14 -8.74 -17.41
C VAL A 136 -28.95 -8.38 -18.29
N THR A 137 -28.64 -9.23 -19.27
CA THR A 137 -27.51 -9.03 -20.19
C THR A 137 -27.76 -7.85 -21.14
N VAL A 138 -28.97 -7.72 -21.69
CA VAL A 138 -29.35 -6.61 -22.59
C VAL A 138 -29.31 -5.25 -21.87
N ASN A 139 -29.67 -5.21 -20.59
CA ASN A 139 -29.69 -3.97 -19.81
C ASN A 139 -28.34 -3.61 -19.17
N LYS A 140 -27.30 -4.43 -19.36
CA LYS A 140 -26.01 -4.33 -18.66
C LYS A 140 -25.35 -2.96 -18.79
N ASP A 141 -25.35 -2.39 -19.99
CA ASP A 141 -24.62 -1.15 -20.29
C ASP A 141 -25.28 0.10 -19.67
N ARG A 142 -26.51 -0.03 -19.16
CA ARG A 142 -27.26 1.04 -18.47
C ARG A 142 -27.16 0.95 -16.94
N MET A 143 -26.46 -0.05 -16.42
CA MET A 143 -26.30 -0.27 -14.97
C MET A 143 -25.20 0.57 -14.28
N PRO A 144 -24.02 0.83 -14.89
CA PRO A 144 -22.97 1.61 -14.23
C PRO A 144 -23.30 3.12 -14.20
N VAL A 145 -22.58 3.87 -13.37
CA VAL A 145 -22.57 5.34 -13.42
C VAL A 145 -22.11 5.80 -14.80
N SER A 146 -22.57 6.96 -15.26
CA SER A 146 -22.16 7.53 -16.55
C SER A 146 -20.64 7.73 -16.65
N ALA A 147 -20.04 7.29 -17.75
CA ALA A 147 -18.61 7.45 -18.02
C ALA A 147 -18.19 8.92 -18.18
N TYR A 148 -19.13 9.83 -18.46
CA TYR A 148 -18.86 11.27 -18.61
C TYR A 148 -18.27 11.91 -17.34
N TRP A 149 -18.56 11.36 -16.16
CA TRP A 149 -17.93 11.79 -14.91
C TRP A 149 -16.41 11.58 -14.92
N GLY A 150 -15.89 10.67 -15.74
CA GLY A 150 -14.44 10.44 -15.87
C GLY A 150 -13.71 11.55 -16.61
N ILE A 151 -14.42 12.45 -17.32
CA ILE A 151 -13.80 13.56 -18.05
C ILE A 151 -13.05 14.48 -17.08
N ILE A 152 -13.63 14.77 -15.90
CA ILE A 152 -12.99 15.65 -14.92
C ILE A 152 -11.65 15.07 -14.44
N THR A 153 -11.60 13.75 -14.23
CA THR A 153 -10.38 13.03 -13.88
C THR A 153 -9.35 13.13 -14.99
N ILE A 154 -9.76 12.87 -16.24
CA ILE A 154 -8.84 12.92 -17.40
C ILE A 154 -8.26 14.31 -17.55
N VAL A 155 -9.06 15.36 -17.38
CA VAL A 155 -8.59 16.76 -17.43
C VAL A 155 -7.56 17.03 -16.32
N GLY A 156 -7.83 16.60 -15.08
CA GLY A 156 -6.88 16.74 -13.97
C GLY A 156 -5.56 16.00 -14.21
N VAL A 157 -5.62 14.75 -14.69
CA VAL A 157 -4.43 13.96 -15.04
C VAL A 157 -3.66 14.61 -16.20
N ALA A 158 -4.36 15.05 -17.24
CA ALA A 158 -3.74 15.72 -18.39
C ALA A 158 -3.05 17.02 -17.98
N PHE A 159 -3.64 17.79 -17.06
CA PHE A 159 -3.00 18.97 -16.47
C PHE A 159 -1.71 18.60 -15.74
N CYS A 160 -1.72 17.54 -14.91
CA CYS A 160 -0.50 17.09 -14.23
C CYS A 160 0.58 16.63 -15.22
N VAL A 161 0.22 15.91 -16.29
CA VAL A 161 1.17 15.48 -17.34
C VAL A 161 1.71 16.67 -18.12
N PHE A 162 0.87 17.63 -18.48
CA PHE A 162 1.30 18.86 -19.14
C PHE A 162 2.31 19.61 -18.28
N ARG A 163 1.99 19.84 -17.00
CA ARG A 163 2.91 20.52 -16.07
C ARG A 163 4.20 19.75 -15.88
N TYR A 164 4.14 18.43 -15.79
CA TYR A 164 5.34 17.59 -15.76
C TYR A 164 6.28 17.89 -16.92
N ILE A 165 5.75 17.96 -18.15
CA ILE A 165 6.52 18.24 -19.35
C ILE A 165 7.08 19.68 -19.36
N THR A 166 6.31 20.65 -18.86
CA THR A 166 6.68 22.09 -18.96
C THR A 166 7.49 22.65 -17.80
N ALA A 167 7.35 22.11 -16.59
CA ALA A 167 7.81 22.76 -15.35
C ALA A 167 8.58 21.82 -14.40
N GLY A 168 8.70 20.52 -14.73
CA GLY A 168 9.50 19.57 -13.97
C GLY A 168 8.70 18.49 -13.24
N PHE A 169 9.42 17.55 -12.62
CA PHE A 169 8.87 16.30 -12.10
C PHE A 169 8.51 16.34 -10.61
N SER A 170 7.22 16.28 -10.29
CA SER A 170 6.77 15.86 -8.96
C SER A 170 6.43 14.38 -8.96
N VAL A 171 7.31 13.54 -8.41
CA VAL A 171 7.13 12.09 -8.28
C VAL A 171 5.83 11.76 -7.53
N VAL A 172 5.53 12.53 -6.47
CA VAL A 172 4.37 12.28 -5.60
C VAL A 172 3.06 12.61 -6.32
N SER A 173 2.96 13.78 -6.96
CA SER A 173 1.79 14.14 -7.76
C SER A 173 1.56 13.15 -8.91
N PHE A 174 2.63 12.77 -9.61
CA PHE A 174 2.55 11.78 -10.69
C PHE A 174 2.03 10.42 -10.20
N SER A 175 2.45 9.99 -9.01
CA SER A 175 1.96 8.74 -8.40
C SER A 175 0.45 8.77 -8.16
N PHE A 176 -0.10 9.87 -7.65
CA PHE A 176 -1.54 10.04 -7.49
C PHE A 176 -2.29 10.15 -8.83
N ALA A 177 -1.70 10.81 -9.83
CA ALA A 177 -2.28 10.85 -11.18
C ALA A 177 -2.35 9.44 -11.80
N MET A 178 -1.31 8.61 -11.60
CA MET A 178 -1.32 7.21 -12.01
C MET A 178 -2.37 6.39 -11.27
N CYS A 179 -2.53 6.58 -9.96
CA CYS A 179 -3.62 5.97 -9.19
C CYS A 179 -5.00 6.34 -9.76
N ALA A 180 -5.20 7.60 -10.14
CA ALA A 180 -6.44 8.06 -10.75
C ALA A 180 -6.76 7.30 -12.05
N VAL A 181 -5.75 7.08 -12.89
CA VAL A 181 -5.87 6.29 -14.13
C VAL A 181 -6.19 4.84 -13.82
N VAL A 182 -5.52 4.21 -12.86
CA VAL A 182 -5.79 2.81 -12.49
C VAL A 182 -7.24 2.62 -12.01
N PHE A 183 -7.75 3.52 -11.18
CA PHE A 183 -9.16 3.49 -10.75
C PHE A 183 -10.12 3.69 -11.92
N LEU A 184 -9.82 4.60 -12.86
CA LEU A 184 -10.63 4.82 -14.05
C LEU A 184 -10.65 3.60 -14.99
N VAL A 185 -9.51 2.95 -15.19
CA VAL A 185 -9.42 1.69 -15.95
C VAL A 185 -10.24 0.61 -15.25
N THR A 186 -10.14 0.51 -13.93
CA THR A 186 -10.90 -0.47 -13.14
C THR A 186 -12.41 -0.24 -13.24
N TYR A 187 -12.85 1.03 -13.29
CA TYR A 187 -14.23 1.39 -13.58
C TYR A 187 -14.70 0.76 -14.91
N PHE A 188 -13.93 0.89 -16.00
CA PHE A 188 -14.30 0.32 -17.30
C PHE A 188 -14.33 -1.21 -17.28
N VAL A 189 -13.39 -1.83 -16.56
CA VAL A 189 -13.35 -3.29 -16.38
C VAL A 189 -14.62 -3.78 -15.67
N ILE A 190 -15.04 -3.11 -14.61
CA ILE A 190 -16.25 -3.45 -13.86
C ILE A 190 -17.52 -3.19 -14.69
N ALA A 191 -17.61 -2.04 -15.35
CA ALA A 191 -18.72 -1.68 -16.23
C ALA A 191 -18.92 -2.74 -17.34
N LYS A 192 -17.83 -3.23 -17.93
CA LYS A 192 -17.84 -4.23 -19.01
C LYS A 192 -17.85 -5.70 -18.53
N SER A 193 -17.75 -5.97 -17.23
CA SER A 193 -17.76 -7.33 -16.67
C SER A 193 -19.02 -8.12 -17.07
N ARG A 194 -19.01 -9.46 -16.98
CA ARG A 194 -20.20 -10.29 -17.27
C ARG A 194 -21.23 -10.21 -16.14
N THR A 195 -22.51 -10.33 -16.47
CA THR A 195 -23.62 -10.40 -15.50
C THR A 195 -23.63 -11.77 -14.82
N LYS A 196 -24.10 -11.82 -13.57
CA LYS A 196 -24.19 -13.06 -12.79
C LYS A 196 -25.66 -13.44 -12.58
N VAL A 197 -25.98 -14.72 -12.72
CA VAL A 197 -27.30 -15.26 -12.42
C VAL A 197 -27.28 -15.82 -10.99
N TYR A 198 -28.21 -15.33 -10.17
CA TYR A 198 -28.28 -15.59 -8.73
C TYR A 198 -29.47 -16.44 -8.33
N CYS A 199 -30.55 -16.42 -9.11
CA CYS A 199 -31.73 -17.25 -8.93
C CYS A 199 -32.55 -17.27 -10.24
N ASP A 200 -33.71 -17.92 -10.19
CA ASP A 200 -34.61 -18.06 -11.33
C ASP A 200 -35.48 -16.82 -11.59
N ASP A 201 -35.55 -15.90 -10.62
CA ASP A 201 -36.26 -14.64 -10.77
C ASP A 201 -35.39 -13.56 -11.44
N SER A 202 -35.71 -13.24 -12.69
CA SER A 202 -35.03 -12.19 -13.46
C SER A 202 -35.08 -10.81 -12.82
N ASN A 203 -36.14 -10.46 -12.07
CA ASN A 203 -36.24 -9.17 -11.39
C ASN A 203 -35.23 -9.07 -10.24
N VAL A 204 -35.06 -10.15 -9.49
CA VAL A 204 -34.06 -10.24 -8.42
C VAL A 204 -32.65 -10.17 -9.00
N ASN A 205 -32.37 -10.92 -10.09
CA ASN A 205 -31.10 -10.86 -10.79
C ASN A 205 -30.79 -9.44 -11.31
N MET A 206 -31.78 -8.76 -11.90
CA MET A 206 -31.66 -7.40 -12.40
C MET A 206 -31.31 -6.42 -11.28
N LYS A 207 -32.03 -6.49 -10.15
CA LYS A 207 -31.83 -5.60 -8.99
C LYS A 207 -30.42 -5.76 -8.40
N ILE A 208 -29.96 -7.00 -8.22
CA ILE A 208 -28.62 -7.28 -7.68
C ILE A 208 -27.53 -6.82 -8.66
N ASN A 209 -27.60 -7.19 -9.93
CA ASN A 209 -26.58 -6.82 -10.92
C ASN A 209 -26.50 -5.30 -11.11
N LYS A 210 -27.65 -4.61 -11.13
CA LYS A 210 -27.70 -3.15 -11.21
C LYS A 210 -27.03 -2.51 -9.99
N CYS A 211 -27.36 -2.97 -8.79
CA CYS A 211 -26.74 -2.47 -7.55
C CYS A 211 -25.22 -2.68 -7.55
N VAL A 212 -24.75 -3.91 -7.81
CA VAL A 212 -23.31 -4.24 -7.85
C VAL A 212 -22.57 -3.35 -8.84
N ARG A 213 -23.06 -3.22 -10.08
CA ARG A 213 -22.40 -2.39 -11.10
C ARG A 213 -22.43 -0.92 -10.75
N PHE A 214 -23.58 -0.40 -10.33
CA PHE A 214 -23.74 1.00 -10.00
C PHE A 214 -22.83 1.39 -8.83
N GLU A 215 -22.88 0.66 -7.72
CA GLU A 215 -22.13 0.96 -6.51
C GLU A 215 -20.62 0.87 -6.74
N TRP A 216 -20.14 -0.19 -7.39
CA TRP A 216 -18.71 -0.34 -7.67
C TRP A 216 -18.19 0.64 -8.71
N SER A 217 -18.96 0.91 -9.77
CA SER A 217 -18.57 1.91 -10.77
C SER A 217 -18.53 3.32 -10.16
N ARG A 218 -19.49 3.66 -9.28
CA ARG A 218 -19.47 4.89 -8.49
C ARG A 218 -18.24 4.96 -7.59
N CYS A 219 -17.92 3.88 -6.88
CA CYS A 219 -16.75 3.81 -6.00
C CYS A 219 -15.45 4.09 -6.77
N MET A 220 -15.23 3.39 -7.89
CA MET A 220 -14.03 3.56 -8.70
C MET A 220 -13.95 4.96 -9.33
N MET A 221 -15.09 5.53 -9.74
CA MET A 221 -15.14 6.90 -10.25
C MET A 221 -14.77 7.93 -9.18
N LEU A 222 -15.30 7.78 -7.96
CA LEU A 222 -14.96 8.64 -6.83
C LEU A 222 -13.48 8.52 -6.45
N HIS A 223 -12.95 7.30 -6.34
CA HIS A 223 -11.52 7.08 -6.08
C HIS A 223 -10.64 7.72 -7.14
N SER A 224 -11.01 7.57 -8.41
CA SER A 224 -10.31 8.18 -9.53
C SER A 224 -10.30 9.71 -9.42
N GLY A 225 -11.47 10.33 -9.21
CA GLY A 225 -11.59 11.78 -9.05
C GLY A 225 -10.84 12.31 -7.83
N MET A 226 -10.91 11.61 -6.69
CA MET A 226 -10.17 11.99 -5.47
C MET A 226 -8.66 11.92 -5.67
N ALA A 227 -8.16 10.86 -6.33
CA ALA A 227 -6.73 10.74 -6.63
C ALA A 227 -6.25 11.82 -7.61
N ALA A 228 -7.05 12.15 -8.63
CA ALA A 228 -6.74 13.25 -9.56
C ALA A 228 -6.74 14.61 -8.86
N PHE A 229 -7.71 14.85 -7.97
CA PHE A 229 -7.77 16.07 -7.16
C PHE A 229 -6.53 16.22 -6.28
N THR A 230 -6.15 15.16 -5.55
CA THR A 230 -4.94 15.15 -4.72
C THR A 230 -3.68 15.40 -5.56
N ALA A 231 -3.58 14.82 -6.75
CA ALA A 231 -2.46 15.04 -7.67
C ALA A 231 -2.34 16.52 -8.08
N VAL A 232 -3.45 17.15 -8.46
CA VAL A 232 -3.48 18.57 -8.85
C VAL A 232 -3.13 19.48 -7.67
N MET A 233 -3.68 19.22 -6.47
CA MET A 233 -3.37 20.01 -5.28
C MET A 233 -1.88 19.94 -4.90
N LEU A 234 -1.28 18.75 -4.95
CA LEU A 234 0.15 18.54 -4.70
C LEU A 234 1.05 19.24 -5.71
N LEU A 235 0.60 19.35 -6.94
CA LEU A 235 1.33 20.04 -8.00
C LEU A 235 1.28 21.55 -7.80
N MET A 236 0.09 22.08 -7.49
CA MET A 236 -0.10 23.51 -7.25
C MET A 236 0.64 23.99 -6.00
N SER A 237 0.76 23.17 -4.95
CA SER A 237 1.47 23.56 -3.74
C SER A 237 2.97 23.80 -3.97
N GLY A 238 3.62 23.02 -4.85
CA GLY A 238 5.03 23.24 -5.18
C GLY A 238 5.28 24.52 -5.99
N GLU A 239 4.26 25.01 -6.69
CA GLU A 239 4.34 26.26 -7.47
C GLU A 239 4.06 27.50 -6.61
N MET A 240 3.21 27.40 -5.59
CA MET A 240 2.88 28.52 -4.71
C MET A 240 4.10 28.97 -3.87
N GLU A 241 4.97 28.05 -3.47
CA GLU A 241 6.28 28.37 -2.87
C GLU A 241 7.18 29.12 -3.86
N ALA A 242 7.19 28.70 -5.14
CA ALA A 242 8.04 29.28 -6.18
C ALA A 242 7.55 30.64 -6.71
N LEU A 243 6.24 30.87 -6.78
CA LEU A 243 5.66 32.07 -7.41
C LEU A 243 5.46 33.25 -6.45
N PHE A 244 5.13 32.97 -5.19
CA PHE A 244 4.76 34.02 -4.23
C PHE A 244 5.82 34.29 -3.17
N GLY A 245 6.95 33.55 -3.18
CA GLY A 245 8.00 33.69 -2.15
C GLY A 245 7.46 33.46 -0.74
N ILE A 246 6.32 32.79 -0.61
CA ILE A 246 5.74 32.42 0.66
C ILE A 246 6.54 31.21 1.11
N ASP A 247 7.55 31.47 1.94
CA ASP A 247 8.30 30.46 2.68
C ASP A 247 7.31 29.43 3.23
N SER A 248 7.68 28.15 3.14
CA SER A 248 6.87 26.98 3.47
C SER A 248 6.22 27.13 4.85
N ASN A 249 5.08 27.81 4.92
CA ASN A 249 4.34 27.92 6.14
C ASN A 249 3.92 26.50 6.49
N ALA A 250 4.10 26.11 7.75
CA ALA A 250 3.56 24.85 8.28
C ALA A 250 2.09 24.67 7.87
N ALA A 251 1.33 25.76 7.70
CA ALA A 251 -0.05 25.76 7.19
C ALA A 251 -0.22 25.20 5.75
N LEU A 252 0.70 25.46 4.81
CA LEU A 252 0.62 24.93 3.43
C LEU A 252 1.03 23.45 3.39
N GLY A 253 2.10 23.06 4.09
CA GLY A 253 2.47 21.65 4.25
C GLY A 253 1.38 20.83 4.99
N MET A 254 0.76 21.43 6.00
CA MET A 254 -0.39 20.85 6.72
C MET A 254 -1.62 20.74 5.82
N SER A 255 -1.90 21.69 4.93
CA SER A 255 -3.07 21.62 4.04
C SER A 255 -2.94 20.48 3.02
N ILE A 256 -1.72 20.20 2.54
CA ILE A 256 -1.41 19.03 1.70
C ILE A 256 -1.61 17.74 2.47
N ALA A 257 -1.02 17.63 3.67
CA ALA A 257 -1.14 16.44 4.50
C ALA A 257 -2.61 16.15 4.87
N VAL A 258 -3.38 17.19 5.19
CA VAL A 258 -4.83 17.11 5.44
C VAL A 258 -5.58 16.67 4.17
N THR A 259 -5.21 17.16 2.99
CA THR A 259 -5.84 16.73 1.73
C THR A 259 -5.61 15.25 1.46
N ILE A 260 -4.39 14.75 1.65
CA ILE A 260 -4.06 13.32 1.52
C ILE A 260 -4.84 12.50 2.56
N MET A 261 -4.90 12.97 3.80
CA MET A 261 -5.61 12.28 4.89
C MET A 261 -7.11 12.20 4.62
N LEU A 262 -7.76 13.32 4.29
CA LEU A 262 -9.19 13.37 3.94
C LEU A 262 -9.49 12.56 2.68
N GLY A 263 -8.62 12.60 1.68
CA GLY A 263 -8.72 11.78 0.47
C GLY A 263 -8.67 10.28 0.80
N SER A 264 -7.75 9.88 1.66
CA SER A 264 -7.60 8.48 2.08
C SER A 264 -8.78 8.00 2.94
N LEU A 265 -9.23 8.82 3.90
CA LEU A 265 -10.41 8.53 4.73
C LEU A 265 -11.69 8.45 3.89
N GLY A 266 -11.89 9.39 2.96
CA GLY A 266 -13.02 9.35 2.04
C GLY A 266 -12.98 8.15 1.09
N SER A 267 -11.79 7.75 0.63
CA SER A 267 -11.59 6.53 -0.17
C SER A 267 -11.98 5.28 0.61
N MET A 268 -11.60 5.19 1.88
CA MET A 268 -11.98 4.08 2.75
C MET A 268 -13.50 4.07 3.06
N MET A 269 -14.08 5.24 3.36
CA MET A 269 -15.51 5.38 3.63
C MET A 269 -16.36 4.99 2.42
N THR A 270 -15.98 5.44 1.23
CA THR A 270 -16.67 5.08 -0.03
C THR A 270 -16.64 3.57 -0.29
N LEU A 271 -15.54 2.87 0.02
CA LEU A 271 -15.46 1.40 -0.05
C LEU A 271 -16.45 0.73 0.90
N PHE A 272 -16.51 1.16 2.17
CA PHE A 272 -17.41 0.58 3.15
C PHE A 272 -18.89 0.83 2.81
N ILE A 273 -19.24 2.04 2.36
CA ILE A 273 -20.61 2.36 1.92
C ILE A 273 -21.02 1.50 0.72
N THR A 274 -20.14 1.41 -0.29
CA THR A 274 -20.34 0.59 -1.49
C THR A 274 -20.61 -0.86 -1.10
N TYR A 275 -19.78 -1.39 -0.20
CA TYR A 275 -19.91 -2.75 0.29
C TYR A 275 -21.23 -2.99 1.03
N ASP A 276 -21.60 -2.09 1.95
CA ASP A 276 -22.82 -2.20 2.75
C ASP A 276 -24.09 -2.11 1.89
N ASN A 277 -24.11 -1.21 0.90
CA ASN A 277 -25.23 -1.09 -0.04
C ASN A 277 -25.45 -2.38 -0.84
N ILE A 278 -24.36 -2.96 -1.37
CA ILE A 278 -24.42 -4.22 -2.12
C ILE A 278 -24.89 -5.37 -1.21
N ARG A 279 -24.35 -5.43 0.02
CA ARG A 279 -24.72 -6.45 1.00
C ARG A 279 -26.21 -6.38 1.35
N LYS A 280 -26.75 -5.18 1.59
CA LYS A 280 -28.18 -4.98 1.87
C LYS A 280 -29.07 -5.52 0.75
N VAL A 281 -28.74 -5.23 -0.52
CA VAL A 281 -29.53 -5.72 -1.66
C VAL A 281 -29.42 -7.24 -1.82
N LYS A 282 -28.23 -7.82 -1.66
CA LYS A 282 -28.04 -9.27 -1.72
C LYS A 282 -28.80 -10.01 -0.61
N ASN A 283 -28.88 -9.44 0.59
CA ASN A 283 -29.55 -10.04 1.73
C ASN A 283 -31.10 -9.96 1.66
N GLN A 284 -31.64 -9.07 0.83
CA GLN A 284 -33.09 -8.98 0.60
C GLN A 284 -33.64 -10.12 -0.28
N ALA A 285 -32.79 -10.86 -0.99
CA ALA A 285 -33.23 -11.95 -1.85
C ALA A 285 -33.59 -13.19 -1.02
N ALA A 286 -34.83 -13.68 -1.17
CA ALA A 286 -35.40 -14.76 -0.36
C ALA A 286 -34.74 -16.12 -0.60
N SER A 287 -34.40 -16.43 -1.85
CA SER A 287 -33.63 -17.61 -2.24
C SER A 287 -32.61 -17.22 -3.30
N VAL A 288 -31.33 -17.42 -2.99
CA VAL A 288 -30.23 -17.18 -3.93
C VAL A 288 -29.54 -18.50 -4.16
N ASN A 289 -29.75 -19.07 -5.35
CA ASN A 289 -29.18 -20.35 -5.78
C ASN A 289 -28.02 -20.05 -6.73
N TYR A 290 -26.80 -20.42 -6.34
CA TYR A 290 -25.63 -20.18 -7.17
C TYR A 290 -25.35 -21.43 -8.00
N TYR A 291 -25.65 -21.34 -9.29
CA TYR A 291 -25.51 -22.43 -10.26
C TYR A 291 -24.08 -22.62 -10.81
N ASP A 292 -23.09 -21.86 -10.32
CA ASP A 292 -21.71 -21.91 -10.79
C ASP A 292 -20.83 -22.70 -9.81
N ASP A 293 -20.49 -23.94 -10.15
CA ASP A 293 -19.56 -24.80 -9.39
C ASP A 293 -18.11 -24.35 -9.59
N GLY A 294 -17.83 -23.12 -9.15
CA GLY A 294 -16.49 -22.54 -9.11
C GLY A 294 -15.71 -22.92 -7.84
N ASP A 295 -16.32 -23.65 -6.90
CA ASP A 295 -15.74 -23.92 -5.57
C ASP A 295 -14.46 -24.74 -5.68
N ILE A 296 -14.45 -25.76 -6.54
CA ILE A 296 -13.27 -26.61 -6.77
C ILE A 296 -12.12 -25.82 -7.42
N TYR A 297 -12.42 -24.91 -8.36
CA TYR A 297 -11.42 -24.06 -8.99
C TYR A 297 -10.82 -23.06 -8.00
N TYR A 298 -11.67 -22.46 -7.16
CA TYR A 298 -11.25 -21.58 -6.08
C TYR A 298 -10.33 -22.30 -5.08
N LEU A 299 -10.72 -23.48 -4.61
CA LEU A 299 -9.92 -24.28 -3.67
C LEU A 299 -8.60 -24.77 -4.27
N MET A 300 -8.59 -25.15 -5.55
CA MET A 300 -7.37 -25.51 -6.27
C MET A 300 -6.49 -24.30 -6.60
N GLY A 301 -7.01 -23.06 -6.49
CA GLY A 301 -6.34 -21.86 -6.96
C GLY A 301 -6.13 -21.87 -8.48
N LYS A 302 -7.04 -22.49 -9.24
CA LYS A 302 -6.95 -22.59 -10.70
C LYS A 302 -7.92 -21.59 -11.34
N LYS A 303 -7.57 -21.15 -12.55
CA LYS A 303 -8.47 -20.34 -13.38
C LYS A 303 -9.77 -21.12 -13.63
N ASN A 304 -10.89 -20.53 -13.27
CA ASN A 304 -12.20 -21.10 -13.57
C ASN A 304 -12.54 -20.76 -15.03
N PRO A 305 -12.65 -21.73 -15.96
CA PRO A 305 -12.97 -21.45 -17.36
C PRO A 305 -14.34 -20.77 -17.55
N ASN A 306 -15.23 -20.90 -16.56
CA ASN A 306 -16.61 -20.43 -16.63
C ASN A 306 -16.79 -19.03 -16.00
N ALA A 307 -15.86 -18.59 -15.15
CA ALA A 307 -15.93 -17.28 -14.51
C ALA A 307 -15.42 -16.16 -15.44
N PRO A 308 -15.98 -14.93 -15.36
CA PRO A 308 -15.43 -13.79 -16.08
C PRO A 308 -14.01 -13.47 -15.61
N GLY A 309 -13.24 -12.78 -16.46
CA GLY A 309 -11.86 -12.38 -16.16
C GLY A 309 -11.73 -11.58 -14.87
N VAL A 310 -12.78 -10.84 -14.47
CA VAL A 310 -12.88 -10.12 -13.20
C VAL A 310 -14.25 -10.39 -12.57
N HIS A 311 -14.27 -10.76 -11.30
CA HIS A 311 -15.49 -11.04 -10.53
C HIS A 311 -15.36 -10.59 -9.08
N GLU A 312 -16.49 -10.45 -8.39
CA GLU A 312 -16.50 -10.11 -6.97
C GLU A 312 -15.80 -11.20 -6.16
N LYS A 313 -15.01 -10.80 -5.16
CA LYS A 313 -14.32 -11.72 -4.26
C LYS A 313 -15.30 -12.59 -3.49
N ARG A 314 -14.95 -13.86 -3.30
CA ARG A 314 -15.67 -14.79 -2.41
C ARG A 314 -15.54 -14.43 -0.94
N VAL A 315 -14.39 -13.88 -0.54
CA VAL A 315 -14.07 -13.45 0.83
C VAL A 315 -13.50 -12.04 0.80
N GLY A 316 -14.01 -11.17 1.68
CA GLY A 316 -13.58 -9.77 1.78
C GLY A 316 -14.37 -8.81 0.90
N ILE A 317 -13.75 -7.66 0.63
CA ILE A 317 -14.32 -6.54 -0.12
C ILE A 317 -13.57 -6.41 -1.46
N GLY A 318 -14.31 -6.19 -2.56
CA GLY A 318 -13.74 -5.89 -3.88
C GLY A 318 -13.87 -7.00 -4.92
N PHE A 319 -13.05 -6.89 -5.97
CA PHE A 319 -12.98 -7.83 -7.10
C PHE A 319 -11.66 -8.59 -7.10
N GLU A 320 -11.67 -9.77 -7.72
CA GLU A 320 -10.49 -10.58 -8.00
C GLU A 320 -10.39 -10.90 -9.49
N LEU A 321 -9.15 -11.15 -9.93
CA LEU A 321 -8.85 -11.57 -11.28
C LEU A 321 -8.96 -13.10 -11.37
N ASN A 322 -9.65 -13.58 -12.40
CA ASN A 322 -9.68 -15.00 -12.73
C ASN A 322 -8.41 -15.39 -13.52
N ALA A 323 -7.26 -15.30 -12.86
CA ALA A 323 -5.95 -15.53 -13.44
C ALA A 323 -5.35 -16.89 -13.02
N GLY A 324 -5.76 -17.40 -11.85
CA GLY A 324 -5.21 -18.62 -11.25
C GLY A 324 -3.82 -18.39 -10.64
N SER A 325 -3.41 -19.32 -9.78
CA SER A 325 -2.24 -19.20 -8.90
C SER A 325 -0.90 -18.99 -9.60
N LYS A 326 -0.78 -19.37 -10.89
CA LYS A 326 0.46 -19.17 -11.66
C LYS A 326 0.74 -17.69 -11.91
N VAL A 327 -0.28 -16.89 -12.20
CA VAL A 327 -0.12 -15.45 -12.41
C VAL A 327 0.16 -14.77 -11.07
N ASP A 328 -0.54 -15.18 -10.02
CA ASP A 328 -0.33 -14.67 -8.66
C ASP A 328 1.12 -14.91 -8.20
N LEU A 329 1.68 -16.09 -8.49
CA LEU A 329 3.09 -16.42 -8.23
C LEU A 329 4.07 -15.51 -8.97
N ILE A 330 3.80 -15.17 -10.24
CA ILE A 330 4.65 -14.25 -11.00
C ILE A 330 4.59 -12.85 -10.39
N VAL A 331 3.39 -12.36 -10.06
CA VAL A 331 3.21 -11.03 -9.44
C VAL A 331 3.92 -10.96 -8.09
N ILE A 332 3.78 -12.00 -7.26
CA ILE A 332 4.49 -12.11 -5.99
C ILE A 332 6.01 -12.13 -6.23
N ALA A 333 6.50 -12.92 -7.18
CA ALA A 333 7.94 -13.01 -7.47
C ALA A 333 8.52 -11.67 -7.93
N VAL A 334 7.85 -10.95 -8.83
CA VAL A 334 8.27 -9.62 -9.29
C VAL A 334 8.26 -8.61 -8.15
N THR A 335 7.23 -8.65 -7.30
CA THR A 335 7.12 -7.78 -6.12
C THR A 335 8.26 -8.06 -5.14
N MET A 336 8.54 -9.33 -4.86
CA MET A 336 9.64 -9.72 -3.96
C MET A 336 11.00 -9.36 -4.54
N LEU A 337 11.23 -9.51 -5.85
CA LEU A 337 12.46 -9.09 -6.50
C LEU A 337 12.68 -7.58 -6.35
N PHE A 338 11.63 -6.77 -6.55
CA PHE A 338 11.68 -5.33 -6.33
C PHE A 338 12.01 -4.98 -4.88
N VAL A 339 11.37 -5.66 -3.90
CA VAL A 339 11.65 -5.47 -2.47
C VAL A 339 13.09 -5.81 -2.12
N ILE A 340 13.62 -6.93 -2.64
CA ILE A 340 15.03 -7.31 -2.42
C ILE A 340 15.97 -6.27 -3.04
N GLY A 341 15.70 -5.81 -4.26
CA GLY A 341 16.47 -4.73 -4.89
C GLY A 341 16.45 -3.44 -4.07
N LEU A 342 15.28 -3.06 -3.54
CA LEU A 342 15.14 -1.89 -2.66
C LEU A 342 15.91 -2.07 -1.35
N ALA A 343 15.88 -3.26 -0.74
CA ALA A 343 16.65 -3.55 0.46
C ALA A 343 18.16 -3.46 0.21
N ILE A 344 18.65 -4.03 -0.90
CA ILE A 344 20.06 -3.90 -1.30
C ILE A 344 20.44 -2.44 -1.52
N PHE A 345 19.58 -1.64 -2.15
CA PHE A 345 19.80 -0.22 -2.32
C PHE A 345 19.89 0.53 -0.98
N LEU A 346 19.06 0.16 0.00
CA LEU A 346 19.04 0.78 1.33
C LEU A 346 20.17 0.30 2.25
N LEU A 347 20.81 -0.82 1.95
CA LEU A 347 21.89 -1.41 2.76
C LEU A 347 23.08 -0.45 2.94
N LYS A 348 23.30 0.45 1.98
CA LYS A 348 24.32 1.50 2.07
C LYS A 348 24.12 2.46 3.24
N TYR A 349 22.90 2.60 3.77
CA TYR A 349 22.61 3.41 4.95
C TYR A 349 22.80 2.63 6.25
N ASP A 350 22.57 1.32 6.23
CA ASP A 350 22.78 0.44 7.38
C ASP A 350 24.27 0.18 7.64
N LEU A 351 25.07 0.16 6.58
CA LEU A 351 26.53 0.01 6.62
C LEU A 351 27.28 1.32 6.37
N ALA A 352 26.58 2.45 6.45
CA ALA A 352 27.23 3.74 6.32
C ALA A 352 28.22 3.94 7.47
N ASP A 353 29.37 4.49 7.13
CA ASP A 353 30.30 5.09 8.07
C ASP A 353 30.64 6.47 7.51
N VAL A 354 30.85 7.45 8.38
CA VAL A 354 31.20 8.81 7.96
C VAL A 354 32.72 8.88 7.87
N ALA A 355 33.24 8.99 6.66
CA ALA A 355 34.67 9.07 6.44
C ALA A 355 35.07 10.48 6.00
N LEU A 356 36.11 11.03 6.65
CA LEU A 356 36.81 12.23 6.21
C LEU A 356 38.16 11.84 5.62
N ASN A 357 38.31 12.02 4.30
CA ASN A 357 39.53 11.73 3.57
C ASN A 357 40.15 13.02 3.04
N ILE A 358 41.39 13.31 3.44
CA ILE A 358 42.14 14.47 2.94
C ILE A 358 43.18 14.00 1.92
N SER A 359 43.06 14.46 0.69
CA SER A 359 43.96 14.13 -0.43
C SER A 359 44.45 15.37 -1.15
N ALA A 360 45.42 15.23 -2.05
CA ALA A 360 45.83 16.30 -2.94
C ALA A 360 45.10 16.16 -4.28
N ASP A 361 44.59 17.25 -4.84
CA ASP A 361 44.08 17.28 -6.21
C ASP A 361 45.23 17.23 -7.24
N ASP A 362 44.89 17.13 -8.53
CA ASP A 362 45.86 17.08 -9.63
C ASP A 362 46.79 18.33 -9.67
N GLY A 363 46.39 19.43 -9.04
CA GLY A 363 47.15 20.67 -8.90
C GLY A 363 47.94 20.78 -7.58
N GLY A 364 47.88 19.78 -6.71
CA GLY A 364 48.56 19.75 -5.42
C GLY A 364 47.83 20.48 -4.28
N ARG A 365 46.61 21.00 -4.49
CA ARG A 365 45.80 21.60 -3.42
C ARG A 365 45.20 20.50 -2.53
N ARG A 366 45.18 20.72 -1.22
CA ARG A 366 44.58 19.78 -0.27
C ARG A 366 43.06 19.89 -0.32
N VAL A 367 42.39 18.77 -0.59
CA VAL A 367 40.93 18.62 -0.66
C VAL A 367 40.49 17.67 0.43
N ALA A 368 39.51 18.08 1.23
CA ALA A 368 38.77 17.22 2.13
C ALA A 368 37.55 16.65 1.40
N LYS A 369 37.36 15.34 1.49
CA LYS A 369 36.16 14.63 1.03
C LYS A 369 35.49 14.00 2.24
N VAL A 370 34.27 14.43 2.54
CA VAL A 370 33.40 13.79 3.52
C VAL A 370 32.44 12.90 2.75
N GLU A 371 32.36 11.63 3.10
CA GLU A 371 31.48 10.67 2.43
C GLU A 371 30.75 9.77 3.43
N ALA A 372 29.49 9.47 3.14
CA ALA A 372 28.70 8.46 3.84
C ALA A 372 27.58 7.93 2.94
N ALA A 373 27.27 6.64 3.01
CA ALA A 373 26.18 5.99 2.27
C ALA A 373 26.16 6.25 0.74
N GLY A 374 27.34 6.46 0.14
CA GLY A 374 27.52 6.78 -1.28
C GLY A 374 27.19 8.22 -1.67
N ASP A 375 26.87 9.09 -0.71
CA ASP A 375 26.83 10.54 -0.87
C ASP A 375 28.18 11.14 -0.43
N SER A 376 28.59 12.25 -1.02
CA SER A 376 29.87 12.88 -0.67
C SER A 376 29.90 14.36 -1.00
N SER A 377 30.54 15.13 -0.12
CA SER A 377 30.85 16.55 -0.30
C SER A 377 32.35 16.75 -0.27
N THR A 378 32.84 17.68 -1.09
CA THR A 378 34.25 18.04 -1.16
C THR A 378 34.44 19.52 -0.96
N PHE A 379 35.46 19.90 -0.19
CA PHE A 379 35.87 21.29 -0.03
C PHE A 379 37.40 21.39 0.08
N TYR A 380 37.95 22.52 -0.36
CA TYR A 380 39.38 22.78 -0.26
C TYR A 380 39.75 23.31 1.12
N LEU A 381 40.88 22.85 1.67
CA LEU A 381 41.33 23.27 3.01
C LEU A 381 41.71 24.76 3.08
N ASP A 382 42.18 25.34 1.97
CA ASP A 382 42.53 26.77 1.88
C ASP A 382 41.31 27.70 1.73
N GLU A 383 40.12 27.14 1.52
CA GLU A 383 38.84 27.86 1.44
C GLU A 383 38.07 27.87 2.76
N ILE A 384 38.58 27.17 3.78
CA ILE A 384 38.00 27.12 5.12
C ILE A 384 38.13 28.50 5.77
N THR A 385 36.99 29.08 6.17
CA THR A 385 36.95 30.36 6.89
C THR A 385 36.88 30.18 8.39
N ASP A 386 36.26 29.10 8.86
CA ASP A 386 36.05 28.80 10.28
C ASP A 386 35.80 27.30 10.49
N VAL A 387 36.28 26.76 11.61
CA VAL A 387 36.05 25.36 12.03
C VAL A 387 35.68 25.37 13.51
N GLU A 388 34.52 24.80 13.81
CA GLU A 388 33.95 24.74 15.14
C GLU A 388 33.72 23.27 15.55
N LEU A 389 34.07 22.93 16.78
CA LEU A 389 33.74 21.64 17.38
C LEU A 389 32.57 21.86 18.33
N LEU A 390 31.48 21.15 18.07
CA LEU A 390 30.27 21.14 18.89
C LEU A 390 30.29 19.94 19.84
N ASP A 391 29.96 20.19 21.09
CA ASP A 391 29.80 19.13 22.10
C ASP A 391 28.39 18.50 22.08
N GLU A 392 27.40 19.21 21.52
CA GLU A 392 26.01 18.76 21.37
C GLU A 392 25.49 18.99 19.95
N LEU A 393 24.64 18.07 19.47
CA LEU A 393 24.06 18.15 18.13
C LEU A 393 22.99 19.25 18.07
N PRO A 394 23.07 20.18 17.11
CA PRO A 394 22.03 21.17 16.91
C PRO A 394 20.75 20.50 16.37
N ASP A 395 19.62 21.16 16.58
CA ASP A 395 18.36 20.76 15.93
C ASP A 395 18.51 20.85 14.40
N MET A 396 18.11 19.79 13.71
CA MET A 396 18.25 19.65 12.25
C MET A 396 16.92 19.28 11.61
N SER A 397 16.62 19.89 10.47
CA SER A 397 15.45 19.56 9.64
C SER A 397 15.87 19.26 8.20
N LYS A 398 15.44 18.11 7.68
CA LYS A 398 15.81 17.67 6.33
C LYS A 398 15.23 18.58 5.25
N LYS A 399 16.07 18.97 4.28
CA LYS A 399 15.60 19.49 2.99
C LYS A 399 15.68 18.43 1.90
N VAL A 400 16.84 17.81 1.73
CA VAL A 400 17.09 16.77 0.72
C VAL A 400 18.04 15.74 1.29
N GLY A 401 17.76 14.44 1.10
CA GLY A 401 18.64 13.37 1.54
C GLY A 401 17.96 12.34 2.44
N TYR A 402 18.75 11.70 3.29
CA TYR A 402 18.35 10.63 4.18
C TYR A 402 18.22 11.14 5.63
N ASP A 403 17.04 10.93 6.21
CA ASP A 403 16.68 11.25 7.59
C ASP A 403 16.30 9.92 8.24
N GLY A 404 17.29 9.30 8.89
CA GLY A 404 17.20 7.98 9.47
C GLY A 404 17.25 7.99 11.00
N THR A 405 17.27 6.79 11.59
CA THR A 405 17.42 6.62 13.04
C THR A 405 18.86 6.69 13.52
N VAL A 406 19.83 6.42 12.63
CA VAL A 406 21.26 6.42 12.92
C VAL A 406 21.99 7.57 12.25
N TYR A 407 21.55 8.01 11.07
CA TYR A 407 22.29 8.97 10.24
C TYR A 407 21.39 10.05 9.66
N TYR A 408 21.92 11.28 9.61
CA TYR A 408 21.46 12.38 8.77
C TYR A 408 22.49 12.66 7.67
N ILE A 409 22.10 12.38 6.42
CA ILE A 409 22.99 12.50 5.24
C ILE A 409 22.28 13.31 4.16
N GLY A 410 22.93 14.36 3.65
CA GLY A 410 22.41 15.23 2.59
C GLY A 410 22.33 16.70 3.00
N CYS A 411 21.37 17.47 2.48
CA CYS A 411 21.21 18.88 2.83
C CYS A 411 20.12 19.07 3.90
N PHE A 412 20.50 19.68 5.02
CA PHE A 412 19.62 19.96 6.15
C PHE A 412 19.66 21.45 6.50
N ASN A 413 18.57 21.95 7.08
CA ASN A 413 18.58 23.21 7.80
C ASN A 413 18.94 22.94 9.26
N VAL A 414 20.10 23.45 9.67
CA VAL A 414 20.73 23.26 10.98
C VAL A 414 20.57 24.52 11.80
N SER A 415 20.02 24.40 13.00
CA SER A 415 19.79 25.53 13.90
C SER A 415 21.10 26.28 14.19
N GLY A 416 21.10 27.60 13.97
CA GLY A 416 22.28 28.45 14.12
C GLY A 416 23.22 28.52 12.90
N TYR A 417 23.11 27.58 11.95
CA TYR A 417 24.02 27.49 10.80
C TYR A 417 23.32 27.59 9.43
N GLY A 418 21.99 27.47 9.38
CA GLY A 418 21.22 27.57 8.13
C GLY A 418 21.34 26.30 7.30
N ASN A 419 21.43 26.43 5.97
CA ASN A 419 21.51 25.24 5.11
C ASN A 419 22.93 24.66 5.13
N CYS A 420 23.06 23.40 5.53
CA CYS A 420 24.33 22.69 5.59
C CYS A 420 24.28 21.37 4.83
N ASP A 421 25.42 20.98 4.28
CA ASP A 421 25.68 19.62 3.81
C ASP A 421 26.08 18.78 5.04
N THR A 422 25.23 17.83 5.43
CA THR A 422 25.34 17.08 6.68
C THR A 422 25.70 15.62 6.43
N TYR A 423 26.62 15.10 7.25
CA TYR A 423 27.02 13.70 7.34
C TYR A 423 27.18 13.34 8.82
N VAL A 424 26.05 13.22 9.52
CA VAL A 424 26.01 13.12 10.98
C VAL A 424 25.49 11.74 11.41
N CYS A 425 26.27 11.04 12.21
CA CYS A 425 25.89 9.91 13.04
C CYS A 425 25.24 10.38 14.35
N LEU A 426 24.02 9.91 14.62
CA LEU A 426 23.22 10.24 15.80
C LEU A 426 23.60 9.42 17.04
N ARG A 427 24.64 8.58 16.97
CA ARG A 427 25.18 7.83 18.11
C ARG A 427 26.12 8.67 18.99
N THR A 428 26.58 9.81 18.48
CA THR A 428 27.47 10.75 19.14
C THR A 428 26.84 12.14 19.09
N ASP A 429 26.87 12.85 20.22
CA ASP A 429 26.34 14.21 20.33
C ASP A 429 27.33 15.28 19.82
N MET A 430 28.59 14.91 19.58
CA MET A 430 29.59 15.84 19.03
C MET A 430 29.49 15.97 17.51
N ALA A 431 29.82 17.14 16.98
CA ALA A 431 29.97 17.36 15.55
C ALA A 431 31.01 18.43 15.20
N VAL A 432 31.59 18.30 14.01
CA VAL A 432 32.46 19.30 13.41
C VAL A 432 31.65 20.14 12.43
N VAL A 433 31.73 21.45 12.57
CA VAL A 433 31.17 22.41 11.61
C VAL A 433 32.32 23.07 10.86
N VAL A 434 32.31 22.95 9.54
CA VAL A 434 33.25 23.63 8.65
C VAL A 434 32.50 24.67 7.85
N LYS A 435 32.93 25.94 7.94
CA LYS A 435 32.38 27.03 7.13
C LYS A 435 33.38 27.37 6.02
N THR A 436 32.87 27.44 4.80
CA THR A 436 33.54 28.02 3.63
C THR A 436 32.79 29.29 3.22
N LYS A 437 33.28 30.02 2.21
CA LYS A 437 32.58 31.21 1.70
C LYS A 437 31.17 30.92 1.20
N ASP A 438 30.95 29.74 0.61
CA ASP A 438 29.72 29.43 -0.12
C ASP A 438 28.83 28.41 0.60
N ARG A 439 29.41 27.57 1.47
CA ARG A 439 28.70 26.45 2.12
C ARG A 439 29.18 26.18 3.53
N THR A 440 28.31 25.53 4.30
CA THR A 440 28.60 24.99 5.63
C THR A 440 28.43 23.48 5.61
N TYR A 441 29.38 22.77 6.20
CA TYR A 441 29.40 21.31 6.30
C TYR A 441 29.30 20.94 7.78
N VAL A 442 28.48 19.94 8.10
CA VAL A 442 28.36 19.40 9.46
C VAL A 442 28.56 17.90 9.40
N PHE A 443 29.55 17.37 10.09
CA PHE A 443 29.84 15.95 10.08
C PHE A 443 30.48 15.48 11.37
N ASN A 444 30.38 14.19 11.67
CA ASN A 444 31.00 13.59 12.83
C ASN A 444 31.37 12.13 12.55
N ASP A 445 32.13 11.55 13.46
CA ASP A 445 32.38 10.11 13.51
C ASP A 445 31.30 9.44 14.38
N GLU A 446 31.19 8.11 14.32
CA GLU A 446 30.35 7.37 15.27
C GLU A 446 30.78 7.60 16.74
N THR A 447 32.04 7.97 16.97
CA THR A 447 32.62 8.19 18.29
C THR A 447 33.05 9.64 18.53
N ALA A 448 33.01 10.07 19.79
CA ALA A 448 33.53 11.37 20.21
C ALA A 448 35.02 11.56 19.87
N ASP A 449 35.84 10.52 20.07
CA ASP A 449 37.28 10.59 19.80
C ASP A 449 37.58 10.64 18.30
N GLY A 450 36.85 9.88 17.47
CA GLY A 450 36.94 9.99 16.01
C GLY A 450 36.51 11.38 15.52
N THR A 451 35.46 11.97 16.12
CA THR A 451 35.01 13.33 15.79
C THR A 451 36.07 14.38 16.13
N ARG A 452 36.77 14.23 17.26
CA ARG A 452 37.91 15.08 17.62
C ARG A 452 39.08 14.93 16.63
N GLN A 453 39.39 13.70 16.20
CA GLN A 453 40.42 13.47 15.20
C GLN A 453 40.08 14.12 13.86
N MET A 454 38.81 14.04 13.43
CA MET A 454 38.34 14.75 12.24
C MET A 454 38.56 16.26 12.36
N TYR A 455 38.21 16.86 13.51
CA TYR A 455 38.45 18.27 13.79
C TYR A 455 39.94 18.66 13.77
N GLU A 456 40.79 17.86 14.41
CA GLU A 456 42.23 18.10 14.45
C GLU A 456 42.88 18.00 13.06
N SER A 457 42.38 17.12 12.18
CA SER A 457 42.93 16.94 10.83
C SER A 457 42.70 18.13 9.88
N LEU A 458 41.80 19.04 10.25
CA LEU A 458 41.41 20.23 9.47
C LEU A 458 42.13 21.50 9.91
N ARG A 459 42.94 21.43 10.97
CA ARG A 459 43.83 22.49 11.44
C ARG A 459 45.26 22.24 10.97
#